data_AF-X0WHR0-F1
#
_entry.id   AF-X0WHR0-F1
#
_cell.length_a   1.000
_cell.length_b   1.000
_cell.length_c   1.000
_cell.angle_alpha   90.00
_cell.angle_beta   90.00
_cell.angle_gamma   90.00
#
_symmetry.space_group_name_H-M   'P 1'
#
loop_
_entity.id
_entity.type
_entity.pdbx_description
1 polymer ?
#
loop_
_entity_poly.entity_id
_entity_poly.type
_entity_poly.pdbx_seq_one_letter_code
_entity_poly.pdbx_strand_id
1 'polypeptide(L)'
;MESRDVTINPRERYIETLTFGSPDRIPFSPGEGRESTLARWHGEGLPEGKDPTAHLMDTLGIESQPPTKRRISLAVDFRMIPQYEQKV
;
A
#
# COMPACT_ATOMS: atom_id res chain seq x y z
N MET A 1 24.16 22.69 14.51
CA MET A 1 23.64 22.20 13.22
C MET A 1 22.16 21.96 13.45
N GLU A 2 21.33 22.95 13.16
CA GLU A 2 19.89 22.87 13.43
C GLU A 2 19.28 21.78 12.56
N SER A 3 18.77 20.72 13.20
CA SER A 3 17.88 19.76 12.56
C SER A 3 16.61 20.51 12.17
N ARG A 4 16.48 20.85 10.90
CA ARG A 4 15.19 21.26 10.37
C ARG A 4 14.31 20.03 10.42
N ASP A 5 13.35 19.99 11.35
CA ASP A 5 12.18 19.12 11.27
C ASP A 5 11.36 19.55 10.05
N VAL A 6 11.86 19.23 8.86
CA VAL A 6 11.06 19.28 7.64
C VAL A 6 10.15 18.06 7.75
N THR A 7 8.89 18.30 8.08
CA THR A 7 7.85 17.27 8.01
C THR A 7 7.76 16.78 6.57
N ILE A 8 8.47 15.70 6.26
CA ILE A 8 8.48 15.07 4.95
C ILE A 8 7.07 14.56 4.65
N ASN A 9 6.52 15.02 3.52
CA ASN A 9 5.17 14.60 3.14
C ASN A 9 5.20 13.18 2.53
N PRO A 10 4.04 12.50 2.38
CA PRO A 10 4.00 11.14 1.84
C PRO A 10 4.67 10.97 0.46
N ARG A 11 4.62 12.00 -0.40
CA ARG A 11 5.26 11.96 -1.73
C ARG A 11 6.78 12.00 -1.60
N GLU A 12 7.32 12.92 -0.81
CA GLU A 12 8.75 13.04 -0.58
C GLU A 12 9.30 11.76 0.08
N ARG A 13 8.61 11.24 1.09
CA ARG A 13 8.97 9.97 1.76
C ARG A 13 9.04 8.80 0.78
N TYR A 14 8.07 8.71 -0.13
CA TYR A 14 8.04 7.67 -1.16
C TYR A 14 9.24 7.78 -2.12
N ILE A 15 9.56 8.98 -2.59
CA ILE A 15 10.70 9.21 -3.48
C ILE A 15 12.01 8.88 -2.76
N GLU A 16 12.21 9.41 -1.56
CA GLU A 16 13.42 9.19 -0.75
C GLU A 16 13.65 7.69 -0.48
N THR A 17 12.59 6.94 -0.21
CA THR A 17 12.65 5.48 -0.05
C THR A 17 13.11 4.78 -1.33
N LEU A 18 12.51 5.14 -2.48
CA LEU A 18 12.85 4.52 -3.78
C LEU A 18 14.26 4.86 -4.26
N THR A 19 14.82 6.00 -3.82
CA THR A 19 16.17 6.44 -4.18
C THR A 19 17.21 6.13 -3.11
N PHE A 20 16.89 5.25 -2.14
CA PHE A 20 17.80 4.81 -1.07
C PHE A 20 18.36 5.95 -0.21
N GLY A 21 17.56 6.98 0.03
CA GLY A 21 17.90 8.12 0.88
C GLY A 21 17.65 7.84 2.37
N SER A 22 17.30 8.88 3.14
CA SER A 22 17.02 8.81 4.58
C SER A 22 15.59 9.22 4.93
N PRO A 23 14.57 8.41 4.60
CA PRO A 23 13.18 8.70 4.93
C PRO A 23 12.93 8.62 6.45
N ASP A 24 11.98 9.40 6.94
CA ASP A 24 11.52 9.38 8.34
C ASP A 24 10.81 8.06 8.72
N ARG A 25 10.12 7.45 7.75
CA ARG A 25 9.40 6.16 7.86
C ARG A 25 9.42 5.44 6.52
N ILE A 26 9.31 4.11 6.56
CA ILE A 26 9.20 3.31 5.34
C ILE A 26 7.73 3.21 4.90
N PRO A 27 7.38 3.55 3.64
CA PRO A 27 6.05 3.33 3.08
C PRO A 27 5.66 1.85 3.14
N PHE A 28 4.49 1.56 3.72
CA PHE A 28 3.96 0.21 3.79
C PHE A 28 2.85 0.02 2.75
N SER A 29 3.08 -0.90 1.80
CA SER A 29 2.14 -1.21 0.71
C SER A 29 2.16 -2.73 0.44
N PRO A 30 1.49 -3.54 1.29
CA PRO A 30 1.52 -5.00 1.22
C PRO A 30 0.81 -5.59 -0.02
N GLY A 31 0.06 -4.77 -0.75
CA GLY A 31 -0.73 -5.17 -1.91
C GLY A 31 -2.14 -5.64 -1.54
N GLU A 32 -2.98 -5.83 -2.56
CA GLU A 32 -4.41 -6.13 -2.38
C GLU A 32 -4.72 -7.64 -2.45
N GLY A 33 -3.75 -8.47 -2.85
CA GLY A 33 -3.95 -9.91 -3.06
C GLY A 33 -4.59 -10.26 -4.42
N ARG A 34 -4.43 -11.51 -4.85
CA ARG A 34 -5.13 -12.06 -6.04
C ARG A 34 -6.48 -12.67 -5.63
N GLU A 35 -7.34 -12.98 -6.59
CA GLU A 35 -8.67 -13.54 -6.34
C GLU A 35 -8.63 -14.79 -5.43
N SER A 36 -7.79 -15.78 -5.74
CA SER A 36 -7.70 -16.98 -4.87
C SER A 36 -7.17 -16.67 -3.46
N THR A 37 -6.33 -15.63 -3.32
CA THR A 37 -5.80 -15.20 -2.03
C THR A 37 -6.89 -14.52 -1.21
N LEU A 38 -7.66 -13.64 -1.85
CA LEU A 38 -8.82 -12.98 -1.25
C LEU A 38 -9.88 -13.99 -0.82
N ALA A 39 -10.23 -14.95 -1.70
CA ALA A 39 -11.18 -16.01 -1.38
C ALA A 39 -10.76 -16.80 -0.14
N ARG A 40 -9.48 -17.17 -0.06
CA ARG A 40 -8.92 -17.86 1.12
C ARG A 40 -8.97 -16.99 2.37
N TRP A 41 -8.54 -15.74 2.29
CA TRP A 41 -8.56 -14.82 3.44
C TRP A 41 -9.97 -14.59 3.98
N HIS A 42 -10.97 -14.48 3.10
CA HIS A 42 -12.37 -14.39 3.53
C HIS A 42 -12.83 -15.63 4.29
N GLY A 43 -12.38 -16.83 3.87
CA GLY A 43 -12.62 -18.07 4.61
C GLY A 43 -11.84 -18.20 5.93
N GLU A 44 -10.73 -17.48 6.08
CA GLU A 44 -9.83 -17.54 7.25
C GLU A 44 -10.08 -16.41 8.27
N GLY A 45 -11.00 -15.48 8.01
CA GLY A 45 -11.44 -14.47 8.98
C GLY A 45 -11.41 -13.02 8.50
N LEU A 46 -11.03 -12.73 7.25
CA LEU A 46 -11.21 -11.41 6.65
C LEU A 46 -12.72 -11.18 6.38
N PRO A 47 -13.36 -10.16 6.97
CA PRO A 47 -14.79 -9.92 6.75
C PRO A 47 -15.11 -9.69 5.27
N GLU A 48 -16.23 -10.26 4.80
CA GLU A 48 -16.70 -10.07 3.42
C GLU A 48 -16.85 -8.58 3.08
N GLY A 49 -16.41 -8.18 1.88
CA GLY A 49 -16.48 -6.80 1.41
C GLY A 49 -15.51 -5.82 2.08
N LYS A 50 -14.69 -6.26 3.05
CA LYS A 50 -13.65 -5.43 3.66
C LYS A 50 -12.36 -5.51 2.85
N ASP A 51 -11.79 -4.35 2.51
CA ASP A 51 -10.47 -4.27 1.88
C ASP A 51 -9.40 -4.89 2.80
N PRO A 52 -8.56 -5.83 2.31
CA PRO A 52 -7.57 -6.51 3.14
C PRO A 52 -6.56 -5.55 3.77
N THR A 53 -6.12 -4.54 3.01
CA THR A 53 -5.12 -3.58 3.51
C THR A 53 -5.74 -2.74 4.63
N ALA A 54 -6.96 -2.24 4.44
CA ALA A 54 -7.69 -1.51 5.48
C ALA A 54 -7.91 -2.37 6.73
N HIS A 55 -8.31 -3.64 6.56
CA HIS A 55 -8.49 -4.53 7.70
C HIS A 55 -7.18 -4.84 8.43
N LEU A 56 -6.07 -5.00 7.71
CA LEU A 56 -4.75 -5.19 8.29
C LEU A 56 -4.32 -3.98 9.12
N MET A 57 -4.47 -2.76 8.59
CA MET A 57 -4.10 -1.53 9.29
C MET A 57 -4.91 -1.36 10.58
N ASP A 58 -6.22 -1.59 10.51
CA ASP A 58 -7.15 -1.59 11.64
C ASP A 58 -6.72 -2.61 12.72
N THR A 59 -6.41 -3.84 12.30
CA THR A 59 -5.98 -4.93 13.19
C THR A 59 -4.65 -4.61 13.89
N LEU A 60 -3.72 -3.96 13.19
CA LEU A 60 -2.41 -3.60 13.72
C LEU A 60 -2.41 -2.25 14.47
N GLY A 61 -3.54 -1.53 14.53
CA GLY A 61 -3.62 -0.20 15.12
C GLY A 61 -2.78 0.85 14.38
N ILE A 62 -2.53 0.63 13.08
CA ILE A 62 -1.77 1.56 12.24
C ILE A 62 -2.74 2.60 11.68
N GLU A 63 -2.49 3.87 12.00
CA GLU A 63 -3.26 4.97 11.42
C GLU A 63 -2.96 5.08 9.92
N SER A 64 -3.99 4.79 9.10
CA SER A 64 -3.90 4.99 7.65
C SER A 64 -3.80 6.47 7.34
N GLN A 65 -2.86 6.85 6.48
CA GLN A 65 -2.75 8.21 5.95
C GLN A 65 -3.50 8.27 4.62
N PRO A 66 -4.80 8.64 4.60
CA PRO A 66 -5.53 8.73 3.35
C PRO A 66 -4.88 9.80 2.46
N PRO A 67 -4.82 9.57 1.14
CA PRO A 67 -4.23 10.54 0.25
C PRO A 67 -5.05 11.84 0.28
N THR A 68 -4.40 12.98 0.46
CA THR A 68 -5.05 14.31 0.48
C THR A 68 -5.73 14.66 -0.85
N LYS A 69 -5.37 13.96 -1.93
CA LYS A 69 -5.94 14.10 -3.27
C LYS A 69 -6.32 12.73 -3.81
N ARG A 70 -7.42 12.67 -4.58
CA ARG A 70 -7.80 11.47 -5.32
C ARG A 70 -6.64 11.03 -6.23
N ARG A 71 -6.18 9.78 -6.08
CA ARG A 71 -5.23 9.17 -7.01
C ARG A 71 -5.99 8.74 -8.25
N ILE A 72 -5.51 9.13 -9.42
CA ILE A 72 -6.10 8.75 -10.71
C ILE A 72 -5.14 7.77 -11.37
N SER A 73 -5.63 6.62 -11.80
CA SER A 73 -4.86 5.71 -12.64
C SER A 73 -4.73 6.30 -14.04
N LEU A 74 -3.54 6.23 -14.62
CA LEU A 74 -3.32 6.59 -16.02
C LEU A 74 -3.81 5.50 -16.99
N ALA A 75 -4.32 4.38 -16.48
CA ALA A 75 -4.73 3.19 -17.24
C ALA A 75 -3.61 2.62 -18.15
N VAL A 76 -2.36 2.95 -17.87
CA VAL A 76 -1.18 2.37 -18.52
C VAL A 76 -0.64 1.24 -17.66
N ASP A 77 -0.45 0.07 -18.25
CA ASP A 77 0.12 -1.08 -17.58
C ASP A 77 1.66 -1.02 -17.63
N PHE A 78 2.27 -0.62 -16.51
CA PHE A 78 3.73 -0.62 -16.34
C PHE A 78 4.24 -1.88 -15.61
N ARG A 79 3.38 -2.89 -15.39
CA ARG A 79 3.77 -4.06 -14.62
C ARG A 79 4.81 -4.85 -15.40
N MET A 80 5.95 -5.10 -14.78
CA MET A 80 6.93 -6.08 -15.24
C MET A 80 6.59 -7.51 -14.78
N ILE A 81 5.33 -7.76 -14.41
CA ILE A 81 4.85 -9.04 -13.89
C ILE A 81 4.03 -9.69 -15.00
N PRO A 82 4.46 -10.85 -15.54
CA PRO A 82 3.67 -11.60 -16.50
C PRO A 82 2.25 -11.82 -16.01
N GLN A 83 1.27 -11.46 -16.83
CA GLN A 83 -0.13 -11.72 -16.54
C GLN A 83 -0.48 -13.12 -17.01
N TYR A 84 -1.27 -13.83 -16.20
CA TYR A 84 -1.79 -15.14 -16.54
C TYR A 84 -3.21 -15.24 -16.00
N GLU A 85 -4.03 -16.05 -16.66
CA GLU A 85 -5.36 -16.38 -16.17
C GLU A 85 -5.21 -17.26 -14.92
N GLN A 86 -5.74 -16.77 -13.81
CA GLN A 86 -5.69 -17.49 -12.56
C GLN A 86 -6.62 -18.70 -12.64
N LYS A 87 -6.08 -19.91 -12.46
CA LYS A 87 -6.88 -21.11 -12.21
C LYS A 87 -7.28 -21.06 -10.73
N VAL A 88 -8.54 -20.78 -10.45
CA VAL A 88 -9.13 -20.80 -9.10
C VAL A 88 -9.77 -22.16 -8.87
#